data_AF-A0A8J3N472-F1
#
_entry.id   AF-A0A8J3N472-F1
#
_cell.length_a   1.000
_cell.length_b   1.000
_cell.length_c   1.000
_cell.angle_alpha   90.00
_cell.angle_beta   90.00
_cell.angle_gamma   90.00
#
_symmetry.space_group_name_H-M   'P 1'
#
loop_
_entity.id
_entity.type
_entity.pdbx_description
1 polymer ?
#
loop_
_entity_poly.entity_id
_entity_poly.type
_entity_poly.pdbx_seq_one_letter_code
_entity_poly.pdbx_strand_id
1 'polypeptide(L)'
;MPRRVFVLIGDDIPHAPAANPQHLNWRTEVAALTTQGISVYAVQALNRRHATPFYRELAHTSGGFHLNLDQFAEITDMLMAICYRQDGADLKIQRYEQEVQQAGRMSRSLRRAFATMQGRDLAVEAGPIDLRAVPAGRFQVLEVDESMPIQTFAQRNGLIFKAGKGFYEFTKTETIQVRKEIVLQHRETGDLFAGNQARVMLGLPLDENARLRPTHLEEYRVFVQSTSYNRKLVARTRFLYEVADYDPSDTATPS
;
A
#
# COMPACT_ATOMS: atom_id res chain seq x y z
N MET A 1 -1.38 1.10 35.29
CA MET A 1 -1.94 2.19 34.48
C MET A 1 -2.11 1.69 33.05
N PRO A 2 -3.26 1.90 32.39
CA PRO A 2 -3.44 1.51 30.99
C PRO A 2 -2.47 2.30 30.10
N ARG A 3 -1.81 1.62 29.16
CA ARG A 3 -0.96 2.26 28.16
C ARG A 3 -1.84 2.76 27.03
N ARG A 4 -1.82 4.07 26.80
CA ARG A 4 -2.63 4.74 25.79
C ARG A 4 -1.74 5.15 24.62
N VAL A 5 -2.25 5.00 23.42
CA VAL A 5 -1.63 5.48 22.18
C VAL A 5 -2.66 6.20 21.35
N PHE A 6 -2.20 7.12 20.53
CA PHE A 6 -3.00 7.73 19.48
C PHE A 6 -2.47 7.22 18.14
N VAL A 7 -3.35 6.68 17.30
CA VAL A 7 -3.00 6.27 15.93
C VAL A 7 -3.63 7.28 14.98
N LEU A 8 -2.80 8.06 14.29
CA LEU A 8 -3.24 8.96 13.23
C LEU A 8 -3.01 8.27 11.89
N ILE A 9 -4.07 8.07 11.12
CA ILE A 9 -3.99 7.50 9.76
C ILE A 9 -4.44 8.57 8.78
N GLY A 10 -3.63 8.87 7.79
CA GLY A 10 -3.95 9.84 6.75
C GLY A 10 -2.95 9.82 5.61
N ASP A 11 -3.29 10.51 4.53
CA ASP A 11 -2.53 10.51 3.27
C ASP A 11 -2.00 11.90 2.88
N ASP A 12 -2.29 12.93 3.69
CA ASP A 12 -1.90 14.33 3.44
C ASP A 12 -1.58 15.08 4.75
N ILE A 13 -1.15 16.35 4.63
CA ILE A 13 -0.93 17.29 5.72
C ILE A 13 -2.25 17.93 6.20
N PRO A 14 -2.35 18.34 7.47
CA PRO A 14 -3.50 19.11 7.93
C PRO A 14 -3.49 20.51 7.32
N HIS A 15 -4.69 21.09 7.16
CA HIS A 15 -4.81 22.51 6.83
C HIS A 15 -4.16 23.38 7.92
N ALA A 16 -3.58 24.50 7.51
CA ALA A 16 -3.02 25.50 8.43
C ALA A 16 -4.09 25.98 9.44
N PRO A 17 -3.71 26.47 10.63
CA PRO A 17 -4.65 26.98 11.63
C PRO A 17 -5.66 28.00 11.10
N ALA A 18 -5.23 28.91 10.22
CA ALA A 18 -6.13 29.89 9.61
C ALA A 18 -7.15 29.29 8.63
N ALA A 19 -6.90 28.06 8.15
CA ALA A 19 -7.68 27.38 7.12
C ALA A 19 -8.46 26.16 7.66
N ASN A 20 -8.52 25.97 8.99
CA ASN A 20 -9.40 24.98 9.60
C ASN A 20 -10.42 25.63 10.55
N PRO A 21 -11.67 25.13 10.64
CA PRO A 21 -12.78 25.82 11.34
C PRO A 21 -12.56 26.04 12.84
N GLN A 22 -11.69 25.25 13.46
CA GLN A 22 -11.41 25.28 14.90
C GLN A 22 -10.10 25.99 15.23
N HIS A 23 -9.40 26.52 14.23
CA HIS A 23 -8.08 27.15 14.36
C HIS A 23 -7.04 26.30 15.08
N LEU A 24 -7.13 24.97 14.95
CA LEU A 24 -6.25 24.03 15.62
C LEU A 24 -4.86 24.06 15.00
N ASN A 25 -3.85 23.96 15.86
CA ASN A 25 -2.47 23.76 15.48
C ASN A 25 -2.01 22.38 15.96
N TRP A 26 -1.80 21.47 15.02
CA TRP A 26 -1.44 20.09 15.34
C TRP A 26 -0.16 19.96 16.19
N ARG A 27 0.77 20.92 16.11
CA ARG A 27 1.98 20.93 16.96
C ARG A 27 1.63 21.17 18.43
N THR A 28 0.66 22.04 18.69
CA THR A 28 0.13 22.26 20.05
C THR A 28 -0.57 20.99 20.55
N GLU A 29 -1.39 20.37 19.70
CA GLU A 29 -2.15 19.16 20.08
C GLU A 29 -1.22 17.97 20.37
N VAL A 30 -0.20 17.73 19.54
CA VAL A 30 0.76 16.64 19.80
C VAL A 30 1.58 16.90 21.06
N ALA A 31 1.99 18.14 21.35
CA ALA A 31 2.68 18.46 22.58
C ALA A 31 1.80 18.20 23.83
N ALA A 32 0.50 18.47 23.73
CA ALA A 32 -0.47 18.17 24.78
C ALA A 32 -0.64 16.65 24.99
N LEU A 33 -0.63 15.85 23.92
CA LEU A 33 -0.61 14.39 24.01
C LEU A 33 0.68 13.87 24.66
N THR A 34 1.84 14.41 24.27
CA THR A 34 3.14 14.04 24.85
C THR A 34 3.17 14.31 26.35
N THR A 35 2.64 15.46 26.80
CA THR A 35 2.55 15.81 28.23
C THR A 35 1.71 14.81 29.04
N GLN A 36 0.76 14.13 28.38
CA GLN A 36 -0.08 13.09 28.99
C GLN A 36 0.52 11.67 28.88
N GLY A 37 1.74 11.55 28.34
CA GLY A 37 2.42 10.27 28.11
C GLY A 37 1.77 9.45 26.99
N ILE A 38 1.14 10.10 26.00
CA ILE A 38 0.49 9.44 24.86
C ILE A 38 1.39 9.60 23.63
N SER A 39 1.95 8.50 23.15
CA SER A 39 2.72 8.47 21.90
C SER A 39 1.81 8.38 20.67
N VAL A 40 2.25 8.98 19.57
CA VAL A 40 1.52 8.98 18.29
C VAL A 40 2.16 8.02 17.30
N TYR A 41 1.37 7.04 16.85
CA TYR A 41 1.68 6.25 15.67
C TYR A 41 1.14 6.99 14.45
N ALA A 42 2.03 7.66 13.73
CA ALA A 42 1.74 8.44 12.54
C ALA A 42 1.79 7.51 11.32
N VAL A 43 0.63 6.95 10.94
CA VAL A 43 0.48 6.02 9.82
C VAL A 43 0.17 6.82 8.55
N GLN A 44 1.19 6.99 7.70
CA GLN A 44 1.10 7.69 6.43
C GLN A 44 0.65 6.72 5.33
N ALA A 45 -0.56 6.92 4.84
CA ALA A 45 -1.09 6.24 3.67
C ALA A 45 -0.47 6.80 2.37
N LEU A 46 -0.30 5.93 1.36
CA LEU A 46 0.13 6.28 0.00
C LEU A 46 1.54 6.89 -0.15
N ASN A 47 2.27 7.11 0.95
CA ASN A 47 3.64 7.62 0.99
C ASN A 47 3.88 8.94 0.24
N ARG A 48 2.88 9.84 0.20
CA ARG A 48 3.04 11.15 -0.46
C ARG A 48 4.16 11.97 0.17
N ARG A 49 5.21 12.26 -0.60
CA ARG A 49 6.43 12.91 -0.10
C ARG A 49 6.22 14.19 0.64
N HIS A 50 5.38 15.08 0.09
CA HIS A 50 5.17 16.40 0.68
C HIS A 50 4.58 16.30 2.08
N ALA A 51 3.86 15.21 2.39
CA ALA A 51 3.30 14.96 3.71
C ALA A 51 4.27 14.25 4.67
N THR A 52 5.32 13.59 4.17
CA THR A 52 6.29 12.86 5.01
C THR A 52 6.90 13.68 6.14
N PRO A 53 7.30 14.97 5.96
CA PRO A 53 7.80 15.79 7.04
C PRO A 53 6.80 15.94 8.20
N PHE A 54 5.51 16.09 7.90
CA PHE A 54 4.45 16.20 8.91
C PHE A 54 4.33 14.92 9.73
N TYR A 55 4.23 13.74 9.10
CA TYR A 55 4.10 12.47 9.82
C TYR A 55 5.35 12.15 10.66
N ARG A 56 6.55 12.46 10.13
CA ARG A 56 7.81 12.29 10.88
C ARG A 56 7.89 13.19 12.10
N GLU A 57 7.56 14.47 11.94
CA GLU A 57 7.60 15.42 13.05
C GLU A 57 6.56 15.07 14.13
N LEU A 58 5.37 14.62 13.72
CA LEU A 58 4.32 14.15 14.63
C LEU A 58 4.77 12.94 15.47
N ALA A 59 5.34 11.93 14.81
CA ALA A 59 5.89 10.76 15.49
C ALA A 59 7.04 11.13 16.42
N HIS A 60 8.02 11.92 15.93
CA HIS A 60 9.20 12.32 16.70
C HIS A 60 8.81 13.13 17.96
N THR A 61 7.91 14.10 17.83
CA THR A 61 7.48 14.97 18.94
C THR A 61 6.79 14.20 20.07
N SER A 62 6.16 13.07 19.75
CA SER A 62 5.46 12.22 20.73
C SER A 62 6.24 10.99 21.20
N GLY A 63 7.47 10.82 20.70
CA GLY A 63 8.26 9.61 20.91
C GLY A 63 7.60 8.34 20.34
N GLY A 64 6.73 8.50 19.33
CA GLY A 64 6.04 7.42 18.65
C GLY A 64 6.74 6.98 17.36
N PHE A 65 5.97 6.49 16.39
CA PHE A 65 6.51 5.90 15.16
C PHE A 65 5.87 6.49 13.91
N HIS A 66 6.69 6.75 12.89
CA HIS A 66 6.22 7.02 11.54
C HIS A 66 6.18 5.68 10.78
N LEU A 67 4.98 5.30 10.34
CA LEU A 67 4.73 4.04 9.64
C LEU A 67 4.11 4.34 8.28
N ASN A 68 4.46 3.54 7.27
CA ASN A 68 3.92 3.66 5.93
C ASN A 68 2.83 2.61 5.71
N LEU A 69 1.72 3.01 5.09
CA LEU A 69 0.62 2.14 4.68
C LEU A 69 0.44 2.21 3.16
N ASP A 70 1.05 1.24 2.47
CA ASP A 70 0.99 1.16 1.01
C ASP A 70 -0.28 0.46 0.51
N GLN A 71 -0.74 -0.59 1.20
CA GLN A 71 -1.96 -1.31 0.88
C GLN A 71 -2.96 -1.15 2.01
N PHE A 72 -4.14 -0.60 1.74
CA PHE A 72 -5.15 -0.35 2.79
C PHE A 72 -5.67 -1.64 3.43
N ALA A 73 -5.62 -2.77 2.72
CA ALA A 73 -5.95 -4.08 3.27
C ALA A 73 -5.07 -4.47 4.48
N GLU A 74 -3.87 -3.92 4.59
CA GLU A 74 -2.90 -4.19 5.66
C GLU A 74 -3.22 -3.44 6.96
N ILE A 75 -4.22 -2.55 6.98
CA ILE A 75 -4.47 -1.70 8.15
C ILE A 75 -4.80 -2.51 9.41
N THR A 76 -5.48 -3.64 9.26
CA THR A 76 -5.82 -4.52 10.38
C THR A 76 -4.57 -5.11 11.01
N ASP A 77 -3.64 -5.59 10.19
CA ASP A 77 -2.33 -6.07 10.63
C ASP A 77 -1.49 -4.99 11.29
N MET A 78 -1.49 -3.79 10.69
CA MET A 78 -0.80 -2.63 11.24
C MET A 78 -1.31 -2.29 12.65
N LEU A 79 -2.64 -2.19 12.82
CA LEU A 79 -3.25 -1.86 14.11
C LEU A 79 -2.97 -2.93 15.17
N MET A 80 -3.05 -4.22 14.80
CA MET A 80 -2.71 -5.30 15.72
C MET A 80 -1.24 -5.26 16.13
N ALA A 81 -0.33 -5.01 15.18
CA ALA A 81 1.10 -4.85 15.47
C ALA A 81 1.36 -3.66 16.40
N ILE A 82 0.67 -2.53 16.22
CA ILE A 82 0.74 -1.36 17.13
C ILE A 82 0.26 -1.74 18.53
N CYS A 83 -0.85 -2.47 18.66
CA CYS A 83 -1.34 -2.94 19.96
C CYS A 83 -0.32 -3.84 20.67
N TYR A 84 0.27 -4.80 19.96
CA TYR A 84 1.30 -5.67 20.53
C TYR A 84 2.58 -4.92 20.88
N ARG A 85 2.98 -3.93 20.07
CA ARG A 85 4.12 -3.06 20.39
C ARG A 85 3.87 -2.30 21.69
N GLN A 86 2.68 -1.74 21.85
CA GLN A 86 2.36 -0.88 22.99
C GLN A 86 2.24 -1.66 24.31
N ASP A 87 1.81 -2.93 24.25
CA ASP A 87 1.84 -3.84 25.40
C ASP A 87 3.28 -4.04 25.95
N GLY A 88 4.31 -3.70 25.16
CA GLY A 88 5.72 -3.59 25.56
C GLY A 88 6.38 -4.89 25.98
N ALA A 89 5.73 -6.01 25.70
CA ALA A 89 6.37 -7.31 25.63
C ALA A 89 6.85 -7.52 24.19
N ASP A 90 8.15 -7.31 23.94
CA ASP A 90 8.74 -7.44 22.59
C ASP A 90 8.45 -8.80 21.95
N LEU A 91 8.28 -9.85 22.77
CA LEU A 91 7.87 -11.18 22.31
C LEU A 91 6.50 -11.22 21.62
N LYS A 92 5.55 -10.34 21.98
CA LYS A 92 4.21 -10.34 21.37
C LYS A 92 4.25 -9.84 19.94
N ILE A 93 4.93 -8.72 19.68
CA ILE A 93 5.09 -8.19 18.33
C ILE A 93 5.90 -9.14 17.45
N GLN A 94 6.95 -9.78 18.00
CA GLN A 94 7.74 -10.78 17.27
C GLN A 94 6.92 -12.02 16.87
N ARG A 95 6.09 -12.54 17.78
CA ARG A 95 5.20 -13.68 17.48
C ARG A 95 4.15 -13.30 16.44
N TYR A 96 3.58 -12.10 16.56
CA TYR A 96 2.60 -11.62 15.60
C TYR A 96 3.21 -11.41 14.21
N GLU A 97 4.43 -10.88 14.14
CA GLU A 97 5.18 -10.76 12.88
C GLU A 97 5.36 -12.13 12.19
N GLN A 98 5.72 -13.16 12.96
CA GLN A 98 5.83 -14.54 12.46
C GLN A 98 4.49 -15.08 11.97
N GLU A 99 3.39 -14.81 12.69
CA GLU A 99 2.05 -15.20 12.29
C GLU A 99 1.64 -14.56 10.95
N VAL A 100 1.86 -13.26 10.79
CA VAL A 100 1.58 -12.52 9.54
C VAL A 100 2.40 -13.11 8.38
N GLN A 101 3.68 -13.43 8.62
CA GLN A 101 4.55 -14.07 7.62
C GLN A 101 4.09 -15.48 7.25
N GLN A 102 3.76 -16.34 8.23
CA GLN A 102 3.30 -17.72 7.99
C GLN A 102 1.94 -17.76 7.30
N ALA A 103 1.07 -16.79 7.58
CA ALA A 103 -0.21 -16.62 6.91
C ALA A 103 -0.08 -16.10 5.46
N GLY A 104 1.12 -15.79 4.99
CA GLY A 104 1.35 -15.24 3.64
C GLY A 104 0.80 -13.82 3.46
N ARG A 105 0.63 -13.08 4.56
CA ARG A 105 0.11 -11.69 4.57
C ARG A 105 1.22 -10.65 4.66
N MET A 106 2.47 -11.07 4.84
CA MET A 106 3.60 -10.16 4.97
C MET A 106 3.99 -9.54 3.63
N SER A 107 3.84 -8.22 3.53
CA SER A 107 4.38 -7.41 2.45
C SER A 107 5.65 -6.66 2.86
N ARG A 108 6.30 -6.03 1.89
CA ARG A 108 7.45 -5.15 2.14
C ARG A 108 7.10 -3.96 3.05
N SER A 109 5.92 -3.36 2.88
CA SER A 109 5.44 -2.25 3.73
C SER A 109 5.23 -2.71 5.18
N LEU A 110 4.54 -3.83 5.39
CA LEU A 110 4.35 -4.40 6.73
C LEU A 110 5.68 -4.79 7.38
N ARG A 111 6.59 -5.44 6.63
CA ARG A 111 7.93 -5.80 7.16
C ARG A 111 8.69 -4.57 7.64
N ARG A 112 8.65 -3.47 6.89
CA ARG A 112 9.23 -2.19 7.31
C ARG A 112 8.55 -1.64 8.55
N ALA A 113 7.23 -1.72 8.67
CA ALA A 113 6.52 -1.27 9.85
C ALA A 113 6.90 -2.07 11.11
N PHE A 114 6.97 -3.41 11.01
CA PHE A 114 7.45 -4.27 12.08
C PHE A 114 8.89 -3.95 12.48
N ALA A 115 9.78 -3.75 11.50
CA ALA A 115 11.17 -3.37 11.74
C ALA A 115 11.26 -2.01 12.46
N THR A 116 10.54 -0.99 11.98
CA THR A 116 10.50 0.35 12.59
C THR A 116 10.04 0.28 14.04
N MET A 117 8.94 -0.42 14.33
CA MET A 117 8.41 -0.54 15.69
C MET A 117 9.36 -1.28 16.64
N GLN A 118 10.17 -2.20 16.11
CA GLN A 118 11.14 -2.99 16.87
C GLN A 118 12.55 -2.36 16.89
N GLY A 119 12.74 -1.19 16.27
CA GLY A 119 14.05 -0.52 16.20
C GLY A 119 15.10 -1.27 15.38
N ARG A 120 14.67 -2.11 14.41
CA ARG A 120 15.57 -2.86 13.51
C ARG A 120 16.02 -2.00 12.34
N ASP A 121 17.18 -2.34 11.77
CA ASP A 121 17.75 -1.65 10.61
C ASP A 121 16.92 -1.93 9.35
N LEU A 122 16.31 -0.87 8.81
CA LEU A 122 15.47 -0.92 7.62
C LEU A 122 16.26 -1.23 6.34
N ALA A 123 17.56 -0.95 6.28
CA ALA A 123 18.38 -1.29 5.12
C ALA A 123 18.54 -2.81 4.96
N VAL A 124 18.64 -3.52 6.09
CA VAL A 124 18.71 -5.00 6.12
C VAL A 124 17.35 -5.61 5.80
N GLU A 125 16.28 -5.10 6.42
CA GLU A 125 14.93 -5.65 6.33
C GLU A 125 14.22 -5.36 5.00
N ALA A 126 14.60 -4.28 4.32
CA ALA A 126 14.09 -4.01 2.99
C ALA A 126 14.55 -5.09 2.00
N GLY A 127 15.74 -5.69 2.16
CA GLY A 127 16.32 -6.55 1.11
C GLY A 127 16.53 -5.79 -0.21
N PRO A 128 16.96 -6.46 -1.30
CA PRO A 128 17.12 -5.79 -2.57
C PRO A 128 15.77 -5.26 -3.06
N ILE A 129 15.72 -3.94 -3.32
CA ILE A 129 14.65 -3.35 -4.10
C ILE A 129 14.99 -3.63 -5.55
N ASP A 130 14.12 -4.36 -6.24
CA ASP A 130 14.20 -4.36 -7.69
C ASP A 130 13.92 -2.92 -8.14
N LEU A 131 14.94 -2.22 -8.64
CA LEU A 131 14.85 -0.81 -9.05
C LEU A 131 13.82 -0.58 -10.14
N ARG A 132 13.35 -1.67 -10.75
CA ARG A 132 12.34 -1.69 -11.77
C ARG A 132 10.92 -1.82 -11.17
N ALA A 133 10.76 -2.04 -9.87
CA ALA A 133 9.46 -2.06 -9.22
C ALA A 133 8.83 -0.65 -9.21
N VAL A 134 7.52 -0.59 -9.43
CA VAL A 134 6.77 0.64 -9.23
C VAL A 134 6.42 0.79 -7.74
N PRO A 135 6.29 2.04 -7.26
CA PRO A 135 5.88 2.32 -5.89
C PRO A 135 4.56 1.62 -5.54
N ALA A 136 4.55 0.90 -4.42
CA ALA A 136 3.38 0.13 -3.99
C ALA A 136 2.14 1.03 -3.77
N GLY A 137 2.32 2.25 -3.27
CA GLY A 137 1.24 3.23 -3.13
C GLY A 137 0.55 3.68 -4.42
N ARG A 138 1.09 3.35 -5.63
CA ARG A 138 0.42 3.63 -6.91
C ARG A 138 -0.89 2.87 -7.06
N PHE A 139 -0.93 1.64 -6.56
CA PHE A 139 -2.06 0.73 -6.74
C PHE A 139 -2.55 0.18 -5.41
N GLN A 140 -3.86 0.11 -5.26
CA GLN A 140 -4.48 -0.68 -4.20
C GLN A 140 -4.91 -2.03 -4.76
N VAL A 141 -4.56 -3.10 -4.05
CA VAL A 141 -4.94 -4.48 -4.38
C VAL A 141 -6.15 -4.89 -3.55
N LEU A 142 -7.25 -5.20 -4.22
CA LEU A 142 -8.50 -5.64 -3.61
C LEU A 142 -8.78 -7.10 -3.95
N GLU A 143 -9.36 -7.82 -2.99
CA GLU A 143 -9.89 -9.16 -3.21
C GLU A 143 -11.29 -9.08 -3.81
N VAL A 144 -11.50 -9.81 -4.90
CA VAL A 144 -12.82 -9.93 -5.52
C VAL A 144 -13.57 -11.06 -4.83
N ASP A 145 -14.46 -10.70 -3.92
CA ASP A 145 -15.30 -11.62 -3.14
C ASP A 145 -16.36 -12.32 -4.01
N GLU A 146 -17.01 -11.57 -4.90
CA GLU A 146 -18.07 -12.02 -5.78
C GLU A 146 -17.81 -11.58 -7.23
N SER A 147 -18.20 -12.42 -8.20
CA SER A 147 -18.04 -12.07 -9.62
C SER A 147 -19.03 -10.98 -10.01
N MET A 148 -18.54 -9.79 -10.36
CA MET A 148 -19.39 -8.65 -10.70
C MET A 148 -18.73 -7.71 -11.72
N PRO A 149 -19.47 -6.76 -12.31
CA PRO A 149 -18.87 -5.71 -13.15
C PRO A 149 -17.87 -4.85 -12.36
N ILE A 150 -16.76 -4.51 -13.00
CA ILE A 150 -15.68 -3.70 -12.44
C ILE A 150 -16.15 -2.36 -11.85
N GLN A 151 -17.09 -1.67 -12.50
CA GLN A 151 -17.63 -0.42 -11.98
C GLN A 151 -18.39 -0.64 -10.67
N THR A 152 -19.25 -1.65 -10.63
CA THR A 152 -20.00 -2.04 -9.43
C THR A 152 -19.04 -2.43 -8.30
N PHE A 153 -18.00 -3.19 -8.61
CA PHE A 153 -16.99 -3.58 -7.63
C PHE A 153 -16.26 -2.36 -7.04
N ALA A 154 -15.81 -1.44 -7.90
CA ALA A 154 -15.14 -0.22 -7.47
C ALA A 154 -16.04 0.60 -6.53
N GLN A 155 -17.30 0.83 -6.93
CA GLN A 155 -18.26 1.60 -6.13
C GLN A 155 -18.61 0.93 -4.80
N ARG A 156 -18.79 -0.41 -4.78
CA ARG A 156 -19.04 -1.18 -3.55
C ARG A 156 -17.90 -1.05 -2.55
N ASN A 157 -16.66 -0.90 -3.03
CA ASN A 157 -15.47 -0.71 -2.20
C ASN A 157 -15.16 0.78 -1.94
N GLY A 158 -16.11 1.69 -2.18
CA GLY A 158 -15.96 3.12 -1.91
C GLY A 158 -14.99 3.84 -2.87
N LEU A 159 -14.57 3.20 -3.97
CA LEU A 159 -13.68 3.79 -4.95
C LEU A 159 -14.47 4.65 -5.95
N ILE A 160 -13.91 5.81 -6.29
CA ILE A 160 -14.42 6.63 -7.39
C ILE A 160 -13.99 5.99 -8.71
N PHE A 161 -14.93 5.32 -9.39
CA PHE A 161 -14.66 4.64 -10.66
C PHE A 161 -14.26 5.63 -11.77
N LYS A 162 -13.12 5.36 -12.41
CA LYS A 162 -12.64 6.05 -13.62
C LYS A 162 -12.17 4.99 -14.62
N ALA A 163 -12.64 5.09 -15.86
CA ALA A 163 -12.22 4.17 -16.92
C ALA A 163 -10.69 4.24 -17.12
N GLY A 164 -10.04 3.08 -17.26
CA GLY A 164 -8.59 2.98 -17.41
C GLY A 164 -7.80 2.92 -16.09
N LYS A 165 -8.43 3.16 -14.94
CA LYS A 165 -7.75 3.08 -13.62
C LYS A 165 -7.82 1.69 -12.98
N GLY A 166 -8.69 0.81 -13.47
CA GLY A 166 -8.84 -0.55 -12.93
C GLY A 166 -8.16 -1.63 -13.78
N PHE A 167 -7.56 -2.61 -13.11
CA PHE A 167 -6.83 -3.72 -13.71
C PHE A 167 -7.33 -5.04 -13.13
N TYR A 168 -7.79 -5.94 -13.98
CA TYR A 168 -8.30 -7.25 -13.56
C TYR A 168 -7.20 -8.31 -13.63
N GLU A 169 -7.24 -9.28 -12.72
CA GLU A 169 -6.33 -10.42 -12.76
C GLU A 169 -6.56 -11.25 -14.02
N PHE A 170 -5.47 -11.47 -14.76
CA PHE A 170 -5.43 -12.29 -15.95
C PHE A 170 -5.45 -13.77 -15.57
N THR A 171 -6.57 -14.44 -15.85
CA THR A 171 -6.78 -15.86 -15.49
C THR A 171 -6.97 -16.77 -16.70
N LYS A 172 -7.13 -16.22 -17.90
CA LYS A 172 -7.42 -16.97 -19.13
C LYS A 172 -6.64 -16.38 -20.28
N THR A 173 -6.19 -17.25 -21.19
CA THR A 173 -5.52 -16.86 -22.44
C THR A 173 -6.31 -15.77 -23.18
N GLU A 174 -5.68 -14.61 -23.41
CA GLU A 174 -6.26 -13.47 -24.13
C GLU A 174 -5.17 -12.80 -24.98
N THR A 175 -5.56 -12.18 -26.09
CA THR A 175 -4.69 -11.26 -26.83
C THR A 175 -4.74 -9.89 -26.16
N ILE A 176 -3.63 -9.47 -25.57
CA ILE A 176 -3.51 -8.17 -24.92
C ILE A 176 -3.12 -7.13 -25.96
N GLN A 177 -3.92 -6.07 -26.07
CA GLN A 177 -3.68 -4.98 -27.00
C GLN A 177 -2.44 -4.17 -26.57
N VAL A 178 -1.64 -3.69 -27.52
CA VAL A 178 -0.44 -2.86 -27.26
C VAL A 178 -0.72 -1.69 -26.31
N ARG A 179 -1.87 -1.02 -26.51
CA ARG A 179 -2.30 0.15 -25.72
C ARG A 179 -2.66 -0.13 -24.26
N LYS A 180 -2.88 -1.39 -23.87
CA LYS A 180 -3.25 -1.74 -22.49
C LYS A 180 -1.99 -1.84 -21.64
N GLU A 181 -2.00 -1.18 -20.49
CA GLU A 181 -0.96 -1.36 -19.47
C GLU A 181 -1.10 -2.74 -18.81
N ILE A 182 0.04 -3.37 -18.54
CA ILE A 182 0.17 -4.61 -17.78
C ILE A 182 0.87 -4.28 -16.47
N VAL A 183 0.38 -4.85 -15.38
CA VAL A 183 1.01 -4.79 -14.06
C VAL A 183 1.26 -6.21 -13.57
N LEU A 184 2.46 -6.49 -13.09
CA LEU A 184 2.83 -7.74 -12.43
C LEU A 184 2.89 -7.50 -10.92
N GLN A 185 2.43 -8.46 -10.13
CA GLN A 185 2.64 -8.50 -8.69
C GLN A 185 3.41 -9.77 -8.34
N HIS A 186 4.60 -9.62 -7.74
CA HIS A 186 5.36 -10.76 -7.24
C HIS A 186 4.61 -11.38 -6.06
N ARG A 187 4.38 -12.70 -6.10
CA ARG A 187 3.50 -13.38 -5.14
C ARG A 187 4.05 -13.38 -3.71
N GLU A 188 5.36 -13.42 -3.54
CA GLU A 188 5.97 -13.50 -2.21
C GLU A 188 6.21 -12.13 -1.56
N THR A 189 6.62 -11.14 -2.35
CA THR A 189 7.02 -9.82 -1.82
C THR A 189 5.90 -8.78 -1.91
N GLY A 190 4.95 -9.00 -2.82
CA GLY A 190 3.91 -8.03 -3.17
C GLY A 190 4.41 -6.91 -4.09
N ASP A 191 5.68 -6.92 -4.51
CA ASP A 191 6.26 -5.88 -5.36
C ASP A 191 5.52 -5.81 -6.70
N LEU A 192 5.27 -4.58 -7.15
CA LEU A 192 4.54 -4.31 -8.38
C LEU A 192 5.49 -3.88 -9.50
N PHE A 193 5.24 -4.29 -10.74
CA PHE A 193 5.99 -3.91 -11.92
C PHE A 193 5.01 -3.50 -13.02
N ALA A 194 5.22 -2.39 -13.73
CA ALA A 194 4.21 -1.87 -14.66
C ALA A 194 4.77 -1.50 -16.04
N GLY A 195 3.87 -1.37 -17.02
CA GLY A 195 4.17 -0.81 -18.34
C GLY A 195 5.11 -1.69 -19.19
N ASN A 196 6.02 -1.06 -19.92
CA ASN A 196 6.93 -1.73 -20.85
C ASN A 196 7.78 -2.80 -20.16
N GLN A 197 8.18 -2.54 -18.93
CA GLN A 197 8.99 -3.49 -18.20
C GLN A 197 8.22 -4.75 -17.81
N ALA A 198 6.94 -4.61 -17.43
CA ALA A 198 6.08 -5.78 -17.22
C ALA A 198 5.99 -6.62 -18.50
N ARG A 199 5.93 -5.99 -19.68
CA ARG A 199 5.98 -6.69 -20.98
C ARG A 199 7.31 -7.42 -21.18
N VAL A 200 8.45 -6.76 -20.92
CA VAL A 200 9.77 -7.39 -21.01
C VAL A 200 9.89 -8.60 -20.09
N MET A 201 9.42 -8.49 -18.83
CA MET A 201 9.43 -9.58 -17.86
C MET A 201 8.56 -10.77 -18.30
N LEU A 202 7.50 -10.51 -19.05
CA LEU A 202 6.65 -11.54 -19.64
C LEU A 202 7.13 -12.05 -21.01
N GLY A 203 8.25 -11.55 -21.52
CA GLY A 203 8.75 -11.88 -22.87
C GLY A 203 7.80 -11.43 -23.99
N LEU A 204 6.98 -10.40 -23.75
CA LEU A 204 6.04 -9.86 -24.72
C LEU A 204 6.65 -8.72 -25.51
N PRO A 205 6.31 -8.58 -26.81
CA PRO A 205 6.71 -7.43 -27.60
C PRO A 205 6.09 -6.13 -27.05
N LEU A 206 6.80 -5.02 -27.27
CA LEU A 206 6.47 -3.71 -26.72
C LEU A 206 5.48 -2.92 -27.57
N ASP A 207 5.49 -3.15 -28.88
CA ASP A 207 4.85 -2.33 -29.91
C ASP A 207 3.72 -3.05 -30.67
N GLU A 208 3.44 -4.30 -30.33
CA GLU A 208 2.35 -5.08 -30.95
C GLU A 208 1.45 -5.79 -29.92
N ASN A 209 0.34 -6.31 -30.44
CA ASN A 209 -0.59 -7.12 -29.67
C ASN A 209 0.05 -8.48 -29.39
N ALA A 210 -0.03 -8.94 -28.15
CA ALA A 210 0.61 -10.19 -27.75
C ALA A 210 -0.41 -11.16 -27.14
N ARG A 211 -0.31 -12.45 -27.49
CA ARG A 211 -1.14 -13.49 -26.90
C ARG A 211 -0.48 -14.01 -25.63
N LEU A 212 -1.07 -13.69 -24.48
CA LEU A 212 -0.57 -14.17 -23.19
C LEU A 212 -1.25 -15.49 -22.79
N ARG A 213 -0.52 -16.39 -22.12
CA ARG A 213 -1.04 -17.66 -21.59
C ARG A 213 -0.73 -17.75 -20.09
N PRO A 214 -1.65 -18.28 -19.24
CA PRO A 214 -1.43 -18.38 -17.80
C PRO A 214 -0.23 -19.23 -17.36
N THR A 215 0.18 -20.20 -18.17
CA THR A 215 1.18 -21.23 -17.81
C THR A 215 2.62 -20.73 -17.64
N HIS A 216 2.91 -19.46 -17.89
CA HIS A 216 4.26 -18.89 -17.74
C HIS A 216 4.38 -17.94 -16.52
N LEU A 217 3.43 -17.99 -15.58
CA LEU A 217 3.20 -16.93 -14.60
C LEU A 217 3.14 -17.43 -13.14
N GLU A 218 3.92 -18.45 -12.79
CA GLU A 218 3.85 -19.02 -11.43
C GLU A 218 4.30 -18.02 -10.36
N GLU A 219 5.36 -17.24 -10.62
CA GLU A 219 5.91 -16.26 -9.67
C GLU A 219 5.07 -14.97 -9.55
N TYR A 220 4.31 -14.63 -10.59
CA TYR A 220 3.63 -13.34 -10.70
C TYR A 220 2.11 -13.48 -10.86
N ARG A 221 1.35 -12.63 -10.18
CA ARG A 221 -0.01 -12.31 -10.62
C ARG A 221 0.08 -11.26 -11.72
N VAL A 222 -0.68 -11.45 -12.79
CA VAL A 222 -0.70 -10.52 -13.92
C VAL A 222 -2.02 -9.79 -13.94
N PHE A 223 -1.95 -8.47 -14.06
CA PHE A 223 -3.09 -7.59 -14.13
C PHE A 223 -3.08 -6.85 -15.45
N VAL A 224 -4.25 -6.75 -16.07
CA VAL A 224 -4.41 -6.08 -17.36
C VAL A 224 -5.39 -4.94 -17.20
N GLN A 225 -5.00 -3.78 -17.70
CA GLN A 225 -5.83 -2.58 -17.66
C GLN A 225 -7.19 -2.81 -18.36
N SER A 226 -8.25 -2.31 -17.73
CA SER A 226 -9.59 -2.25 -18.30
C SER A 226 -10.04 -0.81 -18.51
N THR A 227 -10.46 -0.52 -19.74
CA THR A 227 -11.22 0.70 -20.08
C THR A 227 -12.72 0.46 -20.13
N SER A 228 -13.17 -0.78 -19.89
CA SER A 228 -14.59 -1.15 -19.91
C SER A 228 -15.25 -0.89 -18.55
N TYR A 229 -16.48 -0.37 -18.59
CA TYR A 229 -17.35 -0.18 -17.43
C TYR A 229 -17.91 -1.51 -16.91
N ASN A 230 -18.05 -2.49 -17.80
CA ASN A 230 -18.74 -3.76 -17.54
C ASN A 230 -17.81 -4.98 -17.63
N ARG A 231 -16.47 -4.79 -17.54
CA ARG A 231 -15.54 -5.92 -17.44
C ARG A 231 -15.93 -6.75 -16.22
N LYS A 232 -16.24 -8.03 -16.44
CA LYS A 232 -16.54 -8.95 -15.35
C LYS A 232 -15.25 -9.27 -14.59
N LEU A 233 -15.23 -8.89 -13.31
CA LEU A 233 -14.26 -9.40 -12.35
C LEU A 233 -14.73 -10.79 -11.90
N VAL A 234 -13.78 -11.68 -11.64
CA VAL A 234 -14.06 -13.08 -11.29
C VAL A 234 -13.85 -13.24 -9.79
N ALA A 235 -14.76 -13.94 -9.10
CA ALA A 235 -14.62 -14.22 -7.69
C ALA A 235 -13.30 -14.94 -7.39
N ARG A 236 -12.74 -14.68 -6.20
CA ARG A 236 -11.46 -15.22 -5.71
C ARG A 236 -10.24 -14.79 -6.53
N THR A 237 -10.37 -13.78 -7.39
CA THR A 237 -9.25 -13.11 -8.02
C THR A 237 -8.89 -11.83 -7.26
N ARG A 238 -7.89 -11.11 -7.77
CA ARG A 238 -7.49 -9.79 -7.32
C ARG A 238 -7.89 -8.72 -8.34
N PHE A 239 -8.07 -7.52 -7.86
CA PHE A 239 -8.34 -6.32 -8.64
C PHE A 239 -7.37 -5.23 -8.20
N LEU A 240 -6.65 -4.64 -9.15
CA LEU A 240 -5.79 -3.48 -8.89
C LEU A 240 -6.52 -2.22 -9.29
N TYR A 241 -6.48 -1.22 -8.42
CA TYR A 241 -6.98 0.11 -8.74
C TYR A 241 -5.88 1.15 -8.57
N GLU A 242 -5.61 1.89 -9.64
CA GLU A 242 -4.66 3.00 -9.60
C GLU A 242 -5.26 4.18 -8.84
N VAL A 243 -4.49 4.69 -7.88
CA VAL A 243 -4.90 5.81 -7.04
C VAL A 243 -5.08 7.06 -7.92
N ALA A 244 -6.20 7.76 -7.74
CA ALA A 244 -6.70 8.76 -8.68
C ALA A 244 -5.72 9.91 -8.95
N ASP A 245 -4.94 10.30 -7.94
CA ASP A 245 -4.04 11.46 -7.96
C ASP A 245 -2.58 11.03 -7.77
N TYR A 246 -2.22 9.83 -8.24
CA TYR A 246 -0.83 9.38 -8.20
C TYR A 246 0.06 10.25 -9.11
N ASP A 247 1.02 10.94 -8.49
CA ASP A 247 2.11 11.62 -9.18
C ASP A 247 3.40 10.76 -9.11
N PRO A 248 4.01 10.35 -10.23
CA PRO A 248 5.26 9.59 -10.23
C PRO A 248 6.41 10.29 -9.48
N SER A 249 6.39 11.62 -9.37
CA SER A 249 7.39 12.39 -8.62
C SER A 249 7.27 12.22 -7.09
N ASP A 250 6.12 11.76 -6.60
CA ASP A 250 5.83 11.59 -5.16
C ASP A 250 6.51 10.37 -4.53
N THR A 251 7.29 9.56 -5.26
CA THR A 251 7.71 8.24 -4.78
C THR A 251 9.19 7.83 -4.99
N ALA A 252 9.99 8.55 -5.79
CA ALA A 252 11.41 8.22 -6.08
C ALA A 252 12.40 8.33 -4.89
N THR A 253 12.64 7.27 -4.11
CA THR A 253 13.44 7.24 -2.85
C THR A 253 14.60 8.25 -2.80
N PRO A 254 14.79 9.05 -1.72
CA PRO A 254 15.96 9.92 -1.63
C PRO A 254 17.23 9.08 -1.66
N SER A 255 18.21 9.57 -2.42
CA SER A 255 19.59 9.08 -2.51
C SER A 255 20.26 8.97 -1.15
#